data_AF-A0A1Q4R7G6-F1
#
_entry.id   AF-A0A1Q4R7G6-F1
#
_cell.length_a   1.000
_cell.length_b   1.000
_cell.length_c   1.000
_cell.angle_alpha   90.00
_cell.angle_beta   90.00
_cell.angle_gamma   90.00
#
_symmetry.space_group_name_H-M   'P 1'
#
loop_
_entity.id
_entity.type
_entity.pdbx_description
1 polymer ?
#
loop_
_entity_poly.entity_id
_entity_poly.type
_entity_poly.pdbx_seq_one_letter_code
_entity_poly.pdbx_strand_id
1 'polypeptide(L)'
;MNLLAHLHVGDRLSPVASAGNLAADLCRNPSCPEYRRGMEFHQKIDTFTDTHPVVLASRKLFPGQLRRFSAVILDLVFDHCLSQSWEKWHHTNSREEFIESRLTQILQVSNQLPTNAAEMIHHMQQSRLLHRYSELEGVAFSIRRIVVRRPKFAPMLEAIPLLESKYQLVNETFQTFYPELLAHTTPPPHHQNEIPQNQIPRKPLQQQCPLTPASHIM
;
A
#
# COMPACT_ATOMS: atom_id res chain seq x y z
N MET A 1 8.80 -0.11 -2.05
CA MET A 1 7.96 -1.19 -2.63
C MET A 1 7.21 -0.61 -3.82
N ASN A 2 6.47 -1.39 -4.61
CA ASN A 2 5.61 -0.85 -5.67
C ASN A 2 4.13 -1.19 -5.46
N LEU A 3 3.31 -1.07 -6.50
CA LEU A 3 1.85 -0.96 -6.42
C LEU A 3 1.17 -2.16 -5.76
N LEU A 4 1.55 -3.41 -6.10
CA LEU A 4 0.90 -4.60 -5.53
C LEU A 4 1.23 -4.74 -4.04
N ALA A 5 2.50 -4.54 -3.67
CA ALA A 5 2.90 -4.57 -2.27
C ALA A 5 2.24 -3.44 -1.46
N HIS A 6 2.12 -2.21 -2.00
CA HIS A 6 1.37 -1.14 -1.33
C HIS A 6 -0.10 -1.54 -1.12
N LEU A 7 -0.76 -2.11 -2.14
CA LEU A 7 -2.14 -2.55 -2.04
C LEU A 7 -2.32 -3.64 -0.97
N HIS A 8 -1.45 -4.65 -0.98
CA HIS A 8 -1.49 -5.78 -0.04
C HIS A 8 -1.20 -5.36 1.41
N VAL A 9 -0.08 -4.66 1.65
CA VAL A 9 0.31 -4.22 3.00
C VAL A 9 -0.71 -3.23 3.58
N GLY A 10 -1.41 -2.50 2.70
CA GLY A 10 -2.49 -1.58 3.03
C GLY A 10 -3.89 -2.18 3.01
N ASP A 11 -4.08 -3.49 3.03
CA ASP A 11 -5.41 -4.11 2.90
C ASP A 11 -6.42 -3.62 3.96
N ARG A 12 -5.98 -3.41 5.19
CA ARG A 12 -6.85 -2.89 6.27
C ARG A 12 -7.23 -1.40 6.15
N LEU A 13 -6.70 -0.69 5.16
CA LEU A 13 -7.01 0.73 4.99
C LEU A 13 -8.43 0.92 4.42
N SER A 14 -9.05 2.04 4.77
CA SER A 14 -10.27 2.52 4.11
C SER A 14 -10.01 2.69 2.60
N PRO A 15 -11.02 2.60 1.73
CA PRO A 15 -10.82 2.77 0.29
C PRO A 15 -10.13 4.10 -0.08
N VAL A 16 -10.45 5.18 0.62
CA VAL A 16 -9.81 6.50 0.42
C VAL A 16 -8.33 6.47 0.84
N ALA A 17 -8.01 5.86 1.99
CA ALA A 17 -6.63 5.71 2.43
C ALA A 17 -5.84 4.73 1.55
N SER A 18 -6.45 3.65 1.03
CA SER A 18 -5.82 2.78 0.04
C SER A 18 -5.47 3.53 -1.24
N ALA A 19 -6.34 4.44 -1.70
CA ALA A 19 -6.02 5.31 -2.83
C ALA A 19 -4.84 6.23 -2.53
N GLY A 20 -4.80 6.83 -1.34
CA GLY A 20 -3.67 7.64 -0.87
C GLY A 20 -2.36 6.84 -0.79
N ASN A 21 -2.43 5.57 -0.42
CA ASN A 21 -1.27 4.67 -0.35
C ASN A 21 -0.77 4.24 -1.75
N LEU A 22 -1.67 4.07 -2.72
CA LEU A 22 -1.31 3.70 -4.10
C LEU A 22 -0.83 4.88 -4.95
N ALA A 23 -1.38 6.07 -4.71
CA ALA A 23 -1.20 7.24 -5.57
C ALA A 23 -0.53 8.42 -4.84
N ALA A 24 0.25 8.15 -3.79
CA ALA A 24 0.87 9.17 -2.94
C ALA A 24 1.66 10.23 -3.73
N ASP A 25 2.44 9.80 -4.73
CA ASP A 25 3.25 10.67 -5.58
C ASP A 25 2.45 11.64 -6.46
N LEU A 26 1.15 11.40 -6.64
CA LEU A 26 0.29 12.21 -7.50
C LEU A 26 -0.32 13.41 -6.76
N CYS A 27 -0.33 13.43 -5.43
CA CYS A 27 -0.90 14.52 -4.66
C CYS A 27 0.04 14.94 -3.53
N ARG A 28 0.55 16.18 -3.56
CA ARG A 28 1.43 16.67 -2.47
C ARG A 28 0.67 17.07 -1.22
N ASN A 29 -0.50 17.68 -1.36
CA ASN A 29 -1.27 18.28 -0.28
C ASN A 29 -2.76 17.95 -0.43
N PRO A 30 -3.19 16.71 -0.13
CA PRO A 30 -4.60 16.34 -0.20
C PRO A 30 -5.40 17.07 0.87
N SER A 31 -6.59 17.56 0.53
CA SER A 31 -7.53 18.12 1.52
C SER A 31 -8.17 17.03 2.40
N CYS A 32 -8.36 15.83 1.86
CA CYS A 32 -8.97 14.71 2.56
C CYS A 32 -8.00 14.08 3.59
N PRO A 33 -8.33 14.08 4.90
CA PRO A 33 -7.47 13.50 5.94
C PRO A 33 -7.23 12.00 5.75
N GLU A 34 -8.23 11.24 5.32
CA GLU A 34 -8.08 9.80 5.07
C GLU A 34 -7.11 9.51 3.91
N TYR A 35 -7.14 10.32 2.85
CA TYR A 35 -6.17 10.18 1.75
C TYR A 35 -4.75 10.47 2.25
N ARG A 36 -4.58 11.51 3.07
CA ARG A 36 -3.30 11.85 3.71
C ARG A 36 -2.77 10.70 4.56
N ARG A 37 -3.62 10.05 5.36
CA ARG A 37 -3.27 8.85 6.13
C ARG A 37 -2.73 7.74 5.23
N GLY A 38 -3.33 7.57 4.05
CA GLY A 38 -2.81 6.68 3.00
C GLY A 38 -1.40 7.03 2.54
N MET A 39 -1.14 8.31 2.28
CA MET A 39 0.19 8.78 1.88
C MET A 39 1.25 8.59 2.97
N GLU A 40 0.89 8.84 4.23
CA GLU A 40 1.77 8.59 5.37
C GLU A 40 2.11 7.09 5.48
N PHE A 41 1.13 6.23 5.19
CA PHE A 41 1.34 4.79 5.17
C PHE A 41 2.25 4.34 4.01
N HIS A 42 2.10 4.94 2.83
CA HIS A 42 3.01 4.75 1.70
C HIS A 42 4.45 5.12 2.10
N GLN A 43 4.64 6.30 2.68
CA GLN A 43 5.96 6.75 3.14
C GLN A 43 6.55 5.79 4.19
N LYS A 44 5.73 5.24 5.09
CA LYS A 44 6.17 4.25 6.07
C LYS A 44 6.71 2.98 5.39
N ILE A 45 5.98 2.45 4.40
CA ILE A 45 6.41 1.27 3.63
C ILE A 45 7.74 1.55 2.91
N ASP A 46 7.84 2.68 2.21
CA ASP A 46 9.01 2.99 1.41
C ASP A 46 10.24 3.30 2.26
N THR A 47 10.06 4.07 3.33
CA THR A 47 11.16 4.36 4.27
C THR A 47 11.71 3.07 4.87
N PHE A 48 10.83 2.16 5.29
CA PHE A 48 11.27 0.86 5.82
C PHE A 48 11.98 0.03 4.74
N THR A 49 11.43 -0.04 3.53
CA THR A 49 12.02 -0.78 2.40
C THR A 49 13.41 -0.25 2.04
N ASP A 50 13.54 1.07 1.87
CA ASP A 50 14.77 1.71 1.39
C ASP A 50 15.90 1.73 2.41
N THR A 51 15.57 1.61 3.68
CA THR A 51 16.55 1.55 4.78
C THR A 51 16.86 0.13 5.23
N HIS A 52 16.12 -0.88 4.74
CA HIS A 52 16.30 -2.25 5.17
C HIS A 52 17.67 -2.81 4.77
N PRO A 53 18.47 -3.40 5.70
CA PRO A 53 19.83 -3.84 5.42
C PRO A 53 19.95 -4.80 4.23
N VAL A 54 19.06 -5.80 4.13
CA VAL A 54 19.13 -6.76 3.01
C VAL A 54 18.74 -6.15 1.66
N VAL A 55 17.85 -5.15 1.65
CA VAL A 55 17.44 -4.43 0.44
C VAL A 55 18.56 -3.51 -0.01
N LEU A 56 19.21 -2.79 0.92
CA LEU A 56 20.39 -2.00 0.65
C LEU A 56 21.54 -2.85 0.10
N ALA A 57 21.76 -4.04 0.67
CA ALA A 57 22.77 -4.98 0.19
C ALA A 57 22.46 -5.50 -1.22
N SER A 58 21.19 -5.82 -1.53
CA SER A 58 20.79 -6.35 -2.84
C SER A 58 20.93 -5.33 -3.97
N ARG A 59 21.01 -4.02 -3.67
CA ARG A 59 21.43 -3.01 -4.65
C ARG A 59 22.76 -3.40 -5.33
N LYS A 60 23.63 -4.17 -4.64
CA LYS A 60 24.89 -4.71 -5.18
C LYS A 60 24.76 -5.60 -6.40
N LEU A 61 23.58 -6.18 -6.63
CA LEU A 61 23.30 -7.04 -7.79
C LEU A 61 23.30 -6.26 -9.12
N PHE A 62 23.10 -4.94 -9.07
CA PHE A 62 22.99 -4.09 -10.25
C PHE A 62 24.34 -3.40 -10.54
N PRO A 63 25.04 -3.73 -11.64
CA PRO A 63 26.35 -3.17 -11.96
C PRO A 63 26.24 -1.79 -12.64
N GLY A 64 27.33 -1.01 -12.59
CA GLY A 64 27.48 0.22 -13.36
C GLY A 64 26.32 1.20 -13.21
N GLN A 65 25.81 1.68 -14.35
CA GLN A 65 24.71 2.65 -14.39
C GLN A 65 23.39 2.14 -13.82
N LEU A 66 23.15 0.82 -13.80
CA LEU A 66 21.95 0.22 -13.22
C LEU A 66 21.86 0.44 -11.71
N ARG A 67 23.00 0.63 -11.02
CA ARG A 67 23.04 0.87 -9.57
C ARG A 67 22.17 2.05 -9.15
N ARG A 68 22.12 3.11 -9.96
CA ARG A 68 21.30 4.30 -9.69
C ARG A 68 19.81 4.00 -9.70
N PHE A 69 19.39 3.00 -10.49
CA PHE A 69 18.00 2.63 -10.67
C PHE A 69 17.60 1.39 -9.86
N SER A 70 18.54 0.83 -9.08
CA SER A 70 18.34 -0.44 -8.39
C SER A 70 17.14 -0.42 -7.46
N ALA A 71 16.87 0.70 -6.78
CA ALA A 71 15.71 0.82 -5.89
C ALA A 71 14.40 0.62 -6.68
N VAL A 72 14.19 1.40 -7.75
CA VAL A 72 13.00 1.30 -8.60
C VAL A 72 12.89 -0.08 -9.25
N ILE A 73 14.00 -0.67 -9.68
CA ILE A 73 13.99 -2.01 -10.28
C ILE A 73 13.60 -3.07 -9.22
N LEU A 74 14.18 -2.98 -8.01
CA LEU A 74 13.86 -3.87 -6.89
C LEU A 74 12.39 -3.77 -6.50
N ASP A 75 11.82 -2.55 -6.44
CA ASP A 75 10.41 -2.34 -6.14
C ASP A 75 9.48 -3.07 -7.13
N LEU A 76 9.80 -3.02 -8.42
CA LEU A 76 9.01 -3.70 -9.47
C LEU A 76 9.12 -5.22 -9.40
N VAL A 77 10.32 -5.75 -9.18
CA VAL A 77 10.52 -7.21 -9.10
C VAL A 77 10.04 -7.77 -7.77
N PHE A 78 10.02 -6.99 -6.68
CA PHE A 78 9.41 -7.41 -5.41
C PHE A 78 7.90 -7.58 -5.53
N ASP A 79 7.20 -6.73 -6.31
CA ASP A 79 5.80 -6.97 -6.64
C ASP A 79 5.62 -8.30 -7.40
N HIS A 80 6.56 -8.65 -8.30
CA HIS A 80 6.56 -9.97 -8.94
C HIS A 80 6.83 -11.11 -7.96
N CYS A 81 7.80 -10.99 -7.05
CA CYS A 81 8.07 -12.02 -6.03
C CYS A 81 6.86 -12.22 -5.09
N LEU A 82 6.19 -11.14 -4.68
CA LEU A 82 4.93 -11.20 -3.94
C LEU A 82 3.86 -11.95 -4.75
N SER A 83 3.73 -11.60 -6.01
CA SER A 83 2.78 -12.21 -6.93
C SER A 83 3.02 -13.71 -7.13
N GLN A 84 4.28 -14.17 -7.18
CA GLN A 84 4.66 -15.59 -7.31
C GLN A 84 4.39 -16.41 -6.05
N SER A 85 4.50 -15.77 -4.87
CA SER A 85 4.35 -16.43 -3.57
C SER A 85 3.08 -15.99 -2.84
N TRP A 86 2.04 -15.58 -3.58
CA TRP A 86 0.84 -14.95 -3.02
C TRP A 86 0.20 -15.77 -1.89
N GLU A 87 -0.05 -17.06 -2.13
CA GLU A 87 -0.68 -17.98 -1.16
C GLU A 87 0.12 -18.13 0.14
N LYS A 88 1.42 -17.77 0.15
CA LYS A 88 2.22 -17.74 1.38
C LYS A 88 1.87 -16.54 2.25
N TRP A 89 1.53 -15.41 1.63
CA TRP A 89 1.40 -14.11 2.30
C TRP A 89 -0.04 -13.69 2.56
N HIS A 90 -0.99 -14.19 1.77
CA HIS A 90 -2.40 -13.84 1.86
C HIS A 90 -3.25 -15.12 1.77
N HIS A 91 -4.04 -15.40 2.80
CA HIS A 91 -4.72 -16.69 2.96
C HIS A 91 -6.24 -16.63 2.73
N THR A 92 -6.79 -15.45 2.46
CA THR A 92 -8.26 -15.27 2.42
C THR A 92 -8.86 -15.33 1.03
N ASN A 93 -8.12 -14.94 0.00
CA ASN A 93 -8.59 -14.92 -1.39
C ASN A 93 -7.42 -15.00 -2.38
N SER A 94 -7.73 -15.39 -3.61
CA SER A 94 -6.75 -15.40 -4.70
C SER A 94 -6.25 -13.98 -4.98
N ARG A 95 -5.06 -13.88 -5.59
CA ARG A 95 -4.46 -12.60 -5.98
C ARG A 95 -5.39 -11.78 -6.88
N GLU A 96 -6.04 -12.44 -7.83
CA GLU A 96 -6.97 -11.81 -8.78
C GLU A 96 -8.17 -11.22 -8.05
N GLU A 97 -8.82 -12.01 -7.18
CA GLU A 97 -9.98 -11.57 -6.40
C GLU A 97 -9.60 -10.42 -5.46
N PHE A 98 -8.43 -10.50 -4.83
CA PHE A 98 -7.89 -9.43 -4.00
C PHE A 98 -7.77 -8.12 -4.79
N ILE A 99 -7.03 -8.14 -5.90
CA ILE A 99 -6.75 -6.96 -6.71
C ILE A 99 -8.06 -6.35 -7.21
N GLU A 100 -8.95 -7.14 -7.79
CA GLU A 100 -10.19 -6.62 -8.37
C GLU A 100 -11.14 -6.07 -7.30
N SER A 101 -11.26 -6.76 -6.16
CA SER A 101 -12.06 -6.29 -5.03
C SER A 101 -11.54 -4.95 -4.50
N ARG A 102 -10.23 -4.86 -4.24
CA ARG A 102 -9.61 -3.62 -3.72
C ARG A 102 -9.71 -2.45 -4.69
N LEU A 103 -9.41 -2.66 -5.98
CA LEU A 103 -9.51 -1.59 -6.97
C LEU A 103 -10.96 -1.13 -7.16
N THR A 104 -11.92 -2.05 -7.14
CA THR A 104 -13.35 -1.72 -7.21
C THR A 104 -13.80 -0.88 -6.02
N GLN A 105 -13.44 -1.28 -4.80
CA GLN A 105 -13.75 -0.51 -3.58
C GLN A 105 -13.18 0.90 -3.63
N ILE A 106 -11.95 1.07 -4.14
CA ILE A 106 -11.33 2.39 -4.29
C ILE A 106 -12.09 3.25 -5.31
N LEU A 107 -12.48 2.68 -6.44
CA LEU A 107 -13.17 3.43 -7.50
C LEU A 107 -14.61 3.82 -7.12
N GLN A 108 -15.26 3.07 -6.22
CA GLN A 108 -16.56 3.46 -5.65
C GLN A 108 -16.51 4.78 -4.88
N VAL A 109 -15.35 5.17 -4.34
CA VAL A 109 -15.12 6.44 -3.64
C VAL A 109 -14.34 7.44 -4.49
N SER A 110 -14.27 7.26 -5.81
CA SER A 110 -13.48 8.10 -6.72
C SER A 110 -13.79 9.59 -6.64
N ASN A 111 -15.03 9.96 -6.32
CA ASN A 111 -15.45 11.35 -6.08
C ASN A 111 -14.81 12.02 -4.85
N GLN A 112 -14.21 11.25 -3.95
CA GLN A 112 -13.49 11.74 -2.78
C GLN A 112 -11.97 11.84 -3.01
N LEU A 113 -11.49 11.40 -4.18
CA LEU A 113 -10.06 11.33 -4.51
C LEU A 113 -9.62 12.56 -5.32
N PRO A 114 -8.34 12.94 -5.26
CA PRO A 114 -7.75 13.79 -6.28
C PRO A 114 -7.98 13.19 -7.68
N THR A 115 -8.36 14.02 -8.65
CA THR A 115 -8.74 13.59 -10.02
C THR A 115 -7.68 12.69 -10.65
N ASN A 116 -6.42 13.11 -10.57
CA ASN A 116 -5.30 12.36 -11.13
C ASN A 116 -5.05 11.01 -10.44
N ALA A 117 -5.37 10.88 -9.15
CA ALA A 117 -5.30 9.60 -8.44
C ALA A 117 -6.40 8.65 -8.91
N ALA A 118 -7.64 9.15 -9.03
CA ALA A 118 -8.76 8.36 -9.57
C ALA A 118 -8.49 7.87 -11.00
N GLU A 119 -8.01 8.76 -11.88
CA GLU A 119 -7.64 8.42 -13.27
C GLU A 119 -6.54 7.36 -13.32
N MET A 120 -5.48 7.52 -12.52
CA MET A 120 -4.37 6.56 -12.48
C MET A 120 -4.84 5.17 -12.03
N ILE A 121 -5.69 5.08 -11.01
CA ILE A 121 -6.23 3.82 -10.50
C ILE A 121 -7.19 3.18 -11.50
N HIS A 122 -8.04 3.98 -12.14
CA HIS A 122 -8.92 3.50 -13.21
C HIS A 122 -8.11 2.91 -14.39
N HIS A 123 -7.09 3.62 -14.86
CA HIS A 123 -6.19 3.10 -15.90
C HIS A 123 -5.40 1.86 -15.46
N MET A 124 -5.02 1.79 -14.18
CA MET A 124 -4.36 0.61 -13.62
C MET A 124 -5.25 -0.63 -13.69
N GLN A 125 -6.54 -0.50 -13.33
CA GLN A 125 -7.51 -1.59 -13.42
C GLN A 125 -7.73 -2.00 -14.89
N GLN A 126 -8.02 -1.04 -15.77
CA GLN A 126 -8.27 -1.30 -17.19
C GLN A 126 -7.09 -1.98 -17.89
N SER A 127 -5.86 -1.57 -17.58
CA SER A 127 -4.65 -2.16 -18.17
C SER A 127 -4.24 -3.50 -17.55
N ARG A 128 -4.97 -3.94 -16.50
CA ARG A 128 -4.66 -5.10 -15.65
C ARG A 128 -3.21 -5.07 -15.16
N LEU A 129 -2.68 -3.88 -14.83
CA LEU A 129 -1.25 -3.69 -14.57
C LEU A 129 -0.75 -4.61 -13.45
N LEU A 130 -1.47 -4.70 -12.34
CA LEU A 130 -1.06 -5.50 -11.19
C LEU A 130 -1.05 -7.01 -11.49
N HIS A 131 -1.97 -7.47 -12.34
CA HIS A 131 -2.04 -8.87 -12.77
C HIS A 131 -0.79 -9.28 -13.56
N ARG A 132 -0.17 -8.35 -14.30
CA ARG A 132 1.02 -8.65 -15.11
C ARG A 132 2.21 -9.07 -14.26
N TYR A 133 2.27 -8.71 -12.98
CA TYR A 133 3.32 -9.16 -12.08
C TYR A 133 3.28 -10.67 -11.82
N SER A 134 2.31 -11.42 -12.35
CA SER A 134 2.37 -12.88 -12.40
C SER A 134 3.52 -13.42 -13.26
N GLU A 135 4.08 -12.60 -14.14
CA GLU A 135 5.18 -12.98 -15.03
C GLU A 135 6.31 -11.94 -14.95
N LEU A 136 7.55 -12.37 -15.13
CA LEU A 136 8.69 -11.46 -15.16
C LEU A 136 8.59 -10.48 -16.35
N GLU A 137 7.93 -10.89 -17.44
CA GLU A 137 7.61 -10.02 -18.57
C GLU A 137 6.70 -8.84 -18.16
N GLY A 138 5.89 -8.98 -17.10
CA GLY A 138 5.14 -7.86 -16.51
C GLY A 138 6.02 -6.81 -15.83
N VAL A 139 7.14 -7.23 -15.23
CA VAL A 139 8.18 -6.34 -14.72
C VAL A 139 8.82 -5.59 -15.89
N ALA A 140 9.21 -6.32 -16.95
CA ALA A 140 9.77 -5.73 -18.16
C ALA A 140 8.82 -4.72 -18.83
N PHE A 141 7.53 -5.04 -18.90
CA PHE A 141 6.48 -4.12 -19.36
C PHE A 141 6.42 -2.84 -18.53
N SER A 142 6.49 -2.96 -17.21
CA SER A 142 6.47 -1.81 -16.29
C SER A 142 7.72 -0.93 -16.42
N ILE A 143 8.90 -1.54 -16.58
CA ILE A 143 10.15 -0.83 -16.90
C ILE A 143 9.99 -0.03 -18.20
N ARG A 144 9.51 -0.65 -19.28
CA ARG A 144 9.30 0.03 -20.57
C ARG A 144 8.35 1.21 -20.44
N ARG A 145 7.25 1.06 -19.68
CA ARG A 145 6.32 2.18 -19.39
C ARG A 145 6.96 3.32 -18.60
N ILE A 146 7.87 3.03 -17.68
CA ILE A 146 8.62 4.06 -16.95
C ILE A 146 9.55 4.80 -17.91
N VAL A 147 10.30 4.07 -18.75
CA VAL A 147 11.24 4.64 -19.72
C VAL A 147 10.54 5.54 -20.73
N VAL A 148 9.37 5.13 -21.26
CA VAL A 148 8.58 5.96 -22.19
C VAL A 148 8.20 7.30 -21.55
N ARG A 149 7.82 7.30 -20.26
CA ARG A 149 7.45 8.54 -19.53
C ARG A 149 8.65 9.34 -19.06
N ARG A 150 9.80 8.69 -18.87
CA ARG A 150 11.04 9.30 -18.37
C ARG A 150 12.22 8.78 -19.20
N PRO A 151 12.49 9.36 -20.39
CA PRO A 151 13.54 8.86 -21.29
C PRO A 151 14.92 8.75 -20.64
N LYS A 152 15.23 9.61 -19.66
CA LYS A 152 16.45 9.53 -18.83
C LYS A 152 16.61 8.23 -18.02
N PHE A 153 15.58 7.40 -17.94
CA PHE A 153 15.59 6.09 -17.26
C PHE A 153 15.86 4.94 -18.25
N ALA A 154 16.13 5.23 -19.52
CA ALA A 154 16.46 4.22 -20.54
C ALA A 154 17.47 3.14 -20.11
N PRO A 155 18.52 3.43 -19.31
CA PRO A 155 19.40 2.38 -18.79
C PRO A 155 18.69 1.23 -18.08
N MET A 156 17.51 1.44 -17.47
CA MET A 156 16.75 0.37 -16.82
C MET A 156 16.37 -0.78 -17.76
N LEU A 157 16.34 -0.57 -19.08
CA LEU A 157 16.07 -1.64 -20.05
C LEU A 157 17.12 -2.76 -19.97
N GLU A 158 18.35 -2.43 -19.62
CA GLU A 158 19.44 -3.40 -19.44
C GLU A 158 19.22 -4.31 -18.21
N ALA A 159 18.32 -3.93 -17.29
CA ALA A 159 18.00 -4.74 -16.13
C ALA A 159 17.14 -5.96 -16.48
N ILE A 160 16.39 -5.95 -17.58
CA ILE A 160 15.47 -7.04 -17.96
C ILE A 160 16.20 -8.40 -18.03
N PRO A 161 17.25 -8.58 -18.87
CA PRO A 161 17.99 -9.85 -18.91
C PRO A 161 18.76 -10.14 -17.61
N LEU A 162 19.17 -9.09 -16.88
CA LEU A 162 19.85 -9.27 -15.59
C LEU A 162 18.91 -9.88 -14.55
N LEU A 163 17.65 -9.44 -14.50
CA LEU A 163 16.65 -9.93 -13.57
C LEU A 163 16.40 -11.43 -13.74
N GLU A 164 16.36 -11.94 -14.97
CA GLU A 164 16.26 -13.39 -15.23
C GLU A 164 17.44 -14.14 -14.59
N SER A 165 18.66 -13.68 -14.85
CA SER A 165 19.88 -14.33 -14.34
C SER A 165 20.08 -14.21 -12.82
N LYS A 166 19.50 -13.18 -12.18
CA LYS A 166 19.65 -12.88 -10.74
C LYS A 166 18.37 -13.11 -9.95
N TYR A 167 17.32 -13.65 -10.59
CA TYR A 167 15.99 -13.76 -10.00
C TYR A 167 16.01 -14.46 -8.64
N GLN A 168 16.76 -15.57 -8.53
CA GLN A 168 16.84 -16.31 -7.28
C GLN A 168 17.36 -15.47 -6.10
N LEU A 169 18.46 -14.72 -6.29
CA LEU A 169 19.03 -13.85 -5.25
C LEU A 169 18.09 -12.70 -4.88
N VAL A 170 17.39 -12.15 -5.88
CA VAL A 170 16.37 -11.11 -5.65
C VAL A 170 15.20 -11.67 -4.85
N ASN A 171 14.70 -12.86 -5.20
CA ASN A 171 13.62 -13.52 -4.49
C ASN A 171 14.02 -13.89 -3.06
N GLU A 172 15.22 -14.42 -2.83
CA GLU A 172 15.74 -14.68 -1.48
C GLU A 172 15.78 -13.40 -0.62
N THR A 173 16.20 -12.28 -1.21
CA THR A 173 16.14 -10.97 -0.56
C THR A 173 14.70 -10.62 -0.17
N PHE A 174 13.75 -10.77 -1.11
CA PHE A 174 12.34 -10.52 -0.87
C PHE A 174 11.77 -11.41 0.24
N GLN A 175 12.03 -12.73 0.21
CA GLN A 175 11.53 -13.69 1.19
C GLN A 175 12.05 -13.40 2.60
N THR A 176 13.25 -12.82 2.72
CA THR A 176 13.83 -12.37 3.99
C THR A 176 13.18 -11.07 4.46
N PHE A 177 13.06 -10.10 3.56
CA PHE A 177 12.59 -8.74 3.86
C PHE A 177 11.08 -8.65 4.13
N TYR A 178 10.25 -9.34 3.34
CA TYR A 178 8.82 -9.13 3.30
C TYR A 178 8.08 -9.43 4.63
N PRO A 179 8.41 -10.51 5.37
CA PRO A 179 7.85 -10.74 6.71
C PRO A 179 8.10 -9.57 7.67
N GLU A 180 9.30 -8.98 7.62
CA GLU A 180 9.66 -7.85 8.48
C GLU A 180 8.85 -6.59 8.11
N LEU A 181 8.58 -6.37 6.81
CA LEU A 181 7.70 -5.28 6.37
C LEU A 181 6.26 -5.47 6.87
N LEU A 182 5.72 -6.69 6.78
CA LEU A 182 4.38 -7.00 7.31
C LEU A 182 4.33 -6.76 8.82
N ALA A 183 5.34 -7.22 9.57
CA ALA A 183 5.42 -7.00 11.02
C ALA A 183 5.54 -5.51 11.37
N HIS A 184 6.39 -4.75 10.67
CA HIS A 184 6.60 -3.32 10.90
C HIS A 184 5.33 -2.48 10.64
N THR A 185 4.52 -2.92 9.69
CA THR A 185 3.32 -2.21 9.28
C THR A 185 2.06 -2.68 9.99
N THR A 186 2.07 -3.83 10.67
CA THR A 186 0.95 -4.30 11.48
C THR A 186 0.90 -3.51 12.80
N PRO A 187 -0.23 -2.90 13.19
CA PRO A 187 -0.35 -2.31 14.51
C PRO A 187 -0.18 -3.41 15.57
N PRO A 188 0.48 -3.13 16.71
CA PRO A 188 0.52 -4.09 17.80
C PRO A 188 -0.91 -4.50 18.15
N PRO A 189 -1.17 -5.76 18.51
CA PRO A 189 -2.49 -6.17 18.95
C PRO A 189 -2.93 -5.18 20.03
N HIS A 190 -4.13 -4.63 19.87
CA HIS A 190 -4.71 -3.78 20.89
C HIS A 190 -4.71 -4.59 22.19
N HIS A 191 -3.80 -4.28 23.12
CA HIS A 191 -4.07 -4.52 24.51
C HIS A 191 -5.34 -3.73 24.77
N GLN A 192 -6.45 -4.46 24.91
CA GLN A 192 -7.62 -3.93 25.55
C GLN A 192 -7.11 -3.40 26.88
N ASN A 193 -6.94 -2.08 26.98
CA ASN A 193 -6.77 -1.44 28.27
C ASN A 193 -8.08 -1.75 29.00
N GLU A 194 -8.07 -2.83 29.79
CA GLU A 194 -9.01 -3.01 30.87
C GLU A 194 -8.91 -1.74 31.70
N ILE A 195 -9.92 -0.89 31.58
CA ILE A 195 -10.11 0.22 32.50
C ILE A 195 -10.27 -0.46 33.87
N PRO A 196 -9.39 -0.22 34.85
CA PRO A 196 -9.63 -0.71 36.20
C PRO A 196 -10.96 -0.13 36.65
N GLN A 197 -11.91 -0.97 37.07
CA GLN A 197 -13.26 -0.58 37.49
C GLN A 197 -13.33 0.42 38.67
N ASN A 198 -12.21 1.00 39.11
CA ASN A 198 -12.13 1.94 40.22
C ASN A 198 -12.12 3.43 39.84
N GLN A 199 -12.47 3.80 38.62
CA GLN A 199 -12.71 5.19 38.24
C GLN A 199 -14.06 5.38 37.52
N ILE A 200 -15.15 5.02 38.21
CA ILE A 200 -16.48 5.56 37.88
C ILE A 200 -16.63 6.86 38.68
N PRO A 201 -16.62 8.06 38.07
CA PRO A 201 -16.99 9.27 38.79
C PRO A 201 -18.47 9.14 39.21
N ARG A 202 -18.73 9.25 40.52
CA ARG A 202 -20.10 9.32 41.05
C ARG A 202 -20.82 10.49 40.37
N LYS A 203 -21.94 10.21 39.68
CA LYS A 203 -22.86 11.21 39.15
C LYS A 203 -23.23 12.22 40.26
N PRO A 204 -23.26 13.54 39.99
CA PRO A 204 -23.95 14.48 40.86
C PRO A 204 -25.47 14.23 40.79
N LEU A 205 -26.14 14.37 41.94
CA LEU A 205 -27.59 14.36 42.07
C LEU A 205 -28.24 15.28 41.03
N GLN A 206 -29.21 14.75 40.27
CA GLN A 206 -30.13 15.53 39.45
C GLN A 206 -30.91 16.49 40.36
N GLN A 207 -30.75 17.80 40.16
CA GLN A 207 -31.72 18.78 40.62
C GLN A 207 -32.95 18.70 39.72
N GLN A 208 -34.10 18.48 40.34
CA GLN A 208 -35.42 18.40 39.72
C GLN A 208 -35.85 19.78 39.21
N CYS A 209 -36.19 19.89 37.93
CA CYS A 209 -37.03 20.98 37.43
C CYS A 209 -38.51 20.63 37.71
N PRO A 210 -39.33 21.58 38.21
CA PRO A 210 -40.73 21.31 38.50
C PRO A 210 -41.56 21.21 37.21
N LEU A 211 -42.37 20.15 37.12
CA LEU A 211 -43.40 19.94 36.12
C LEU A 211 -44.57 20.90 36.39
N THR A 212 -44.91 21.75 35.43
CA THR A 212 -46.23 22.40 35.37
C THR A 212 -47.27 21.39 34.87
N PRO A 213 -48.43 21.23 35.54
CA PRO A 213 -49.49 20.36 35.05
C PRO A 213 -50.28 21.06 33.93
N ALA A 214 -50.52 20.31 32.85
CA ALA A 214 -51.49 20.64 31.82
C ALA A 214 -52.91 20.47 32.39
N SER A 215 -53.69 21.55 32.40
CA SER A 215 -55.13 21.47 32.54
C SER A 215 -55.76 21.21 31.16
N HIS A 216 -56.44 20.07 31.06
CA HIS A 216 -57.50 19.81 30.08
C HIS A 216 -58.86 20.19 30.69
N ILE A 217 -59.90 20.23 29.84
CA ILE A 217 -61.32 20.64 30.02
C ILE A 217 -61.50 22.05 29.43
N MET A 218 -62.28 22.29 28.37
CA MET A 218 -63.35 21.57 27.68
C MET A 218 -63.42 22.04 26.23
#